data_AF-A0A4R7CWF4-F1
#
_entry.id   AF-A0A4R7CWF4-F1
#
_cell.length_a   1.000
_cell.length_b   1.000
_cell.length_c   1.000
_cell.angle_alpha   90.00
_cell.angle_beta   90.00
_cell.angle_gamma   90.00
#
_symmetry.space_group_name_H-M   'P 1'
#
loop_
_entity.id
_entity.type
_entity.pdbx_description
1 polymer ?
#
loop_
_entity_poly.entity_id
_entity_poly.type
_entity_poly.pdbx_seq_one_letter_code
_entity_poly.pdbx_strand_id
1 'polypeptide(L)'
;MKPFAFLIVLFFVIGCKKGSNLPDEDAGKIAANAFSYINPQGTPFADSIIVLPPSGYLVNSNNPHQVFSGSTFVSKPYWETVSGNKLYPDSDIFVQWKVKDLASEKVVKTDTTTDIQLDLFEIGKYKLTQYLYANAENRRSAILALDSASKIIEVVNSREIDSIMIDTLGFASPYLHAGLDPNAPVDVFVSIYKDRADLENQQPPLFQSASLKGIAFGAKHLKFEIPDLSFSPSFIRRRDINEGILLQLNVQQGGKTYTLLDNEHGYIVQTLQTGYLSNDNSSLLEELRLRFQSTSLRINTSFTFKN
;
A
#
# COMPACT_ATOMS: atom_id res chain seq x y z
N MET A 1 -44.37 46.48 17.33
CA MET A 1 -43.07 45.86 16.99
C MET A 1 -43.30 45.05 15.72
N LYS A 2 -42.65 45.45 14.62
CA LYS A 2 -42.87 44.88 13.27
C LYS A 2 -41.89 43.73 13.03
N PRO A 3 -42.29 42.65 12.34
CA PRO A 3 -41.39 41.57 11.96
C PRO A 3 -40.53 42.03 10.76
N PHE A 4 -39.21 41.91 10.90
CA PHE A 4 -38.27 42.10 9.78
C PHE A 4 -38.12 40.76 9.07
N ALA A 5 -38.43 40.73 7.77
CA ALA A 5 -38.17 39.61 6.89
C ALA A 5 -36.66 39.54 6.61
N PHE A 6 -36.01 38.42 6.95
CA PHE A 6 -34.67 38.13 6.43
C PHE A 6 -34.80 37.65 4.99
N LEU A 7 -34.49 38.56 4.07
CA LEU A 7 -34.36 38.31 2.64
C LEU A 7 -33.10 37.48 2.39
N ILE A 8 -33.28 36.30 1.80
CA ILE A 8 -32.20 35.45 1.27
C ILE A 8 -31.57 36.18 0.09
N VAL A 9 -30.29 36.55 0.18
CA VAL A 9 -29.51 36.99 -0.98
C VAL A 9 -28.62 35.84 -1.42
N LEU A 10 -29.16 35.05 -2.36
CA LEU A 10 -28.39 34.16 -3.22
C LEU A 10 -27.57 35.05 -4.17
N PHE A 11 -26.26 35.20 -3.94
CA PHE A 11 -25.37 35.75 -4.95
C PHE A 11 -25.13 34.67 -6.01
N PHE A 12 -25.99 34.66 -7.04
CA PHE A 12 -25.63 34.18 -8.36
C PHE A 12 -24.47 35.04 -8.89
N VAL A 13 -23.24 34.55 -8.77
CA VAL A 13 -22.14 35.06 -9.61
C VAL A 13 -22.31 34.42 -10.98
N ILE A 14 -23.12 35.09 -11.80
CA ILE A 14 -23.20 34.87 -13.24
C ILE A 14 -21.81 35.16 -13.81
N GLY A 15 -21.26 34.18 -14.53
CA GLY A 15 -19.98 34.28 -15.19
C GLY A 15 -19.95 35.40 -16.22
N CYS A 16 -18.99 36.31 -16.07
CA CYS A 16 -18.53 37.15 -17.16
C CYS A 16 -17.69 36.26 -18.11
N LYS A 17 -18.30 35.77 -19.19
CA LYS A 17 -17.57 35.26 -20.36
C LYS A 17 -16.75 36.41 -20.95
N LYS A 18 -15.47 36.48 -20.59
CA LYS A 18 -14.49 37.23 -21.36
C LYS A 18 -14.22 36.40 -22.61
N GLY A 19 -14.49 36.97 -23.79
CA GLY A 19 -14.45 36.29 -25.09
C GLY A 19 -13.22 35.43 -25.25
N SER A 20 -13.43 34.13 -25.22
CA SER A 20 -12.43 33.12 -25.51
C SER A 20 -12.27 33.06 -27.03
N ASN A 21 -11.05 33.28 -27.52
CA ASN A 21 -10.62 32.81 -28.83
C ASN A 21 -10.55 31.27 -28.81
N LEU A 22 -11.70 30.62 -28.66
CA LEU A 22 -11.89 29.22 -28.99
C LEU A 22 -12.18 29.18 -30.50
N PRO A 23 -11.57 28.26 -31.27
CA PRO A 23 -12.09 27.92 -32.59
C PRO A 23 -13.54 27.46 -32.42
N ASP A 24 -14.43 28.18 -33.06
CA ASP A 24 -15.88 28.06 -32.97
C ASP A 24 -16.39 26.90 -33.85
N GLU A 25 -15.83 25.68 -33.68
CA GLU A 25 -16.14 24.55 -34.55
C GLU A 25 -17.01 23.44 -33.94
N ASP A 26 -17.46 23.52 -32.68
CA ASP A 26 -18.45 22.55 -32.18
C ASP A 26 -19.28 23.10 -31.00
N ALA A 27 -20.22 24.00 -31.29
CA ALA A 27 -21.13 24.62 -30.31
C ALA A 27 -22.10 23.65 -29.58
N GLY A 28 -21.89 22.34 -29.69
CA GLY A 28 -22.78 21.29 -29.14
C GLY A 28 -22.06 20.15 -28.41
N LYS A 29 -20.74 20.21 -28.22
CA LYS A 29 -19.95 19.14 -27.60
C LYS A 29 -19.24 19.63 -26.33
N ILE A 30 -19.12 18.74 -25.34
CA ILE A 30 -18.35 18.95 -24.10
C ILE A 30 -17.41 17.75 -23.90
N ALA A 31 -16.21 18.01 -23.37
CA ALA A 31 -15.29 16.94 -23.00
C ALA A 31 -15.68 16.41 -21.62
N ALA A 32 -15.76 15.09 -21.48
CA ALA A 32 -16.04 14.42 -20.22
C ALA A 32 -14.81 13.63 -19.78
N ASN A 33 -14.34 13.92 -18.57
CA ASN A 33 -13.21 13.27 -17.96
C ASN A 33 -13.64 12.05 -17.14
N ALA A 34 -13.04 10.91 -17.42
CA ALA A 34 -13.18 9.71 -16.62
C ALA A 34 -11.86 8.93 -16.60
N PHE A 35 -11.51 8.39 -15.45
CA PHE A 35 -10.41 7.44 -15.32
C PHE A 35 -10.67 6.43 -14.22
N SER A 36 -9.97 5.31 -14.27
CA SER A 36 -10.09 4.24 -13.27
C SER A 36 -8.72 3.72 -12.90
N TYR A 37 -8.52 3.37 -11.63
CA TYR A 37 -7.39 2.50 -11.29
C TYR A 37 -7.64 1.15 -11.95
N ILE A 38 -6.59 0.57 -12.49
CA ILE A 38 -6.59 -0.77 -13.05
C ILE A 38 -5.60 -1.58 -12.24
N ASN A 39 -6.07 -2.66 -11.63
CA ASN A 39 -5.16 -3.65 -11.05
C ASN A 39 -4.27 -4.23 -12.17
N PRO A 40 -3.17 -4.92 -11.84
CA PRO A 40 -2.29 -5.51 -12.86
C PRO A 40 -2.96 -6.46 -13.88
N GLN A 41 -4.24 -6.79 -13.71
CA GLN A 41 -5.03 -7.72 -14.52
C GLN A 41 -5.93 -6.99 -15.51
N GLY A 42 -5.90 -5.65 -15.55
CA GLY A 42 -6.78 -4.89 -16.43
C GLY A 42 -8.16 -4.59 -15.82
N THR A 43 -8.43 -5.00 -14.58
CA THR A 43 -9.77 -4.80 -13.96
C THR A 43 -9.89 -3.39 -13.40
N PRO A 44 -10.90 -2.60 -13.84
CA PRO A 44 -11.08 -1.23 -13.39
C PRO A 44 -11.76 -1.14 -12.01
N PHE A 45 -11.23 -0.27 -11.16
CA PHE A 45 -11.80 0.15 -9.88
C PHE A 45 -12.37 1.56 -10.03
N ALA A 46 -13.68 1.69 -9.80
CA ALA A 46 -14.44 2.91 -10.06
C ALA A 46 -14.38 3.91 -8.88
N ASP A 47 -13.77 3.54 -7.77
CA ASP A 47 -13.95 4.18 -6.47
C ASP A 47 -13.32 5.57 -6.36
N SER A 48 -13.88 6.39 -5.48
CA SER A 48 -13.41 7.75 -5.20
C SER A 48 -12.16 7.77 -4.32
N ILE A 49 -11.98 6.72 -3.51
CA ILE A 49 -10.80 6.45 -2.67
C ILE A 49 -10.24 5.11 -3.13
N ILE A 50 -8.92 5.03 -3.31
CA ILE A 50 -8.25 3.78 -3.67
C ILE A 50 -7.14 3.54 -2.66
N VAL A 51 -7.16 2.37 -2.01
CA VAL A 51 -6.15 1.99 -1.02
C VAL A 51 -5.08 1.11 -1.66
N LEU A 52 -3.83 1.56 -1.63
CA LEU A 52 -2.70 0.92 -2.30
C LEU A 52 -1.56 0.61 -1.30
N PRO A 53 -0.74 -0.43 -1.55
CA PRO A 53 0.51 -0.63 -0.85
C PRO A 53 1.63 0.25 -1.46
N PRO A 54 2.73 0.50 -0.74
CA PRO A 54 3.88 1.20 -1.29
C PRO A 54 4.55 0.40 -2.43
N SER A 55 5.12 1.11 -3.41
CA SER A 55 5.82 0.54 -4.57
C SER A 55 7.28 0.15 -4.28
N GLY A 56 7.80 -0.82 -5.06
CA GLY A 56 9.15 -1.41 -4.92
C GLY A 56 9.22 -2.49 -3.83
N TYR A 57 10.01 -3.57 -3.90
CA TYR A 57 11.21 -3.89 -4.66
C TYR A 57 11.42 -5.43 -4.69
N LEU A 58 12.40 -5.84 -5.51
CA LEU A 58 12.92 -7.20 -5.74
C LEU A 58 13.15 -8.08 -4.49
N VAL A 59 12.90 -9.37 -4.68
CA VAL A 59 13.46 -10.47 -3.90
C VAL A 59 14.41 -11.28 -4.79
N ASN A 60 15.52 -11.73 -4.18
CA ASN A 60 16.56 -12.54 -4.79
C ASN A 60 15.99 -13.64 -5.72
N SER A 61 16.41 -13.59 -6.98
CA SER A 61 15.88 -14.37 -8.10
C SER A 61 16.13 -15.87 -7.91
N ASN A 62 15.04 -16.65 -7.88
CA ASN A 62 14.91 -18.04 -8.39
C ASN A 62 13.46 -18.58 -8.33
N ASN A 63 12.43 -17.75 -8.07
CA ASN A 63 11.02 -18.15 -7.94
C ASN A 63 10.08 -17.27 -8.81
N PRO A 64 8.89 -17.76 -9.20
CA PRO A 64 8.07 -17.22 -10.31
C PRO A 64 7.17 -16.00 -9.98
N HIS A 65 7.41 -15.28 -8.87
CA HIS A 65 6.55 -14.15 -8.50
C HIS A 65 6.85 -12.89 -9.34
N GLN A 66 5.80 -12.24 -9.86
CA GLN A 66 5.91 -10.95 -10.56
C GLN A 66 5.96 -9.80 -9.56
N VAL A 67 6.87 -8.85 -9.81
CA VAL A 67 7.10 -7.67 -8.95
C VAL A 67 5.98 -6.65 -9.14
N PHE A 68 5.45 -6.12 -8.02
CA PHE A 68 4.58 -4.94 -8.06
C PHE A 68 5.41 -3.68 -8.36
N SER A 69 5.24 -3.15 -9.56
CA SER A 69 5.98 -1.96 -10.02
C SER A 69 5.23 -0.64 -9.82
N GLY A 70 4.02 -0.65 -9.27
CA GLY A 70 3.17 0.54 -9.13
C GLY A 70 1.75 0.32 -9.64
N SER A 71 0.92 1.36 -9.53
CA SER A 71 -0.51 1.30 -9.84
C SER A 71 -0.84 2.05 -11.13
N THR A 72 -1.51 1.40 -12.08
CA THR A 72 -1.87 2.01 -13.36
C THR A 72 -3.25 2.63 -13.30
N PHE A 73 -3.38 3.87 -13.73
CA PHE A 73 -4.65 4.57 -13.88
C PHE A 73 -4.91 4.80 -15.36
N VAL A 74 -5.99 4.19 -15.84
CA VAL A 74 -6.35 4.23 -17.25
C VAL A 74 -7.35 5.35 -17.51
N SER A 75 -6.98 6.17 -18.47
CA SER A 75 -7.71 7.32 -18.95
C SER A 75 -8.79 6.91 -19.93
N LYS A 76 -10.00 7.43 -19.74
CA LYS A 76 -11.18 7.17 -20.59
C LYS A 76 -11.92 8.46 -20.95
N PRO A 77 -11.24 9.51 -21.45
CA PRO A 77 -11.88 10.74 -21.84
C PRO A 77 -12.72 10.50 -23.09
N TYR A 78 -13.82 11.22 -23.21
CA TYR A 78 -14.67 11.16 -24.39
C TYR A 78 -15.35 12.52 -24.61
N TRP A 79 -15.78 12.79 -25.84
CA TRP A 79 -16.66 13.90 -26.12
C TRP A 79 -18.10 13.45 -25.89
N GLU A 80 -18.97 14.32 -25.38
CA GLU A 80 -20.42 14.09 -25.36
C GLU A 80 -21.16 15.33 -25.86
N THR A 81 -22.38 15.14 -26.34
CA THR A 81 -23.26 16.28 -26.63
C THR A 81 -23.61 17.00 -25.34
N VAL A 82 -24.03 18.27 -25.41
CA VAL A 82 -24.59 18.99 -24.25
C VAL A 82 -25.76 18.23 -23.59
N SER A 83 -26.45 17.37 -24.35
CA SER A 83 -27.51 16.48 -23.87
C SER A 83 -27.02 15.15 -23.27
N GLY A 84 -25.71 14.91 -23.16
CA GLY A 84 -25.10 13.75 -22.49
C GLY A 84 -24.90 12.50 -23.36
N ASN A 85 -25.07 12.58 -24.69
CA ASN A 85 -24.82 11.45 -25.57
C ASN A 85 -23.33 11.33 -25.88
N LYS A 86 -22.73 10.18 -25.54
CA LYS A 86 -21.31 9.90 -25.84
C LYS A 86 -21.03 9.92 -27.34
N LEU A 87 -19.99 10.64 -27.72
CA LEU A 87 -19.42 10.72 -29.05
C LEU A 87 -18.09 9.94 -29.00
N TYR A 88 -18.05 8.75 -29.61
CA TYR A 88 -16.84 7.92 -29.71
C TYR A 88 -15.88 8.50 -30.78
N PRO A 89 -14.56 8.33 -30.64
CA PRO A 89 -13.64 9.46 -30.56
C PRO A 89 -13.23 10.04 -31.92
N ASP A 90 -13.32 11.38 -32.03
CA ASP A 90 -12.38 12.15 -32.85
C ASP A 90 -11.23 12.63 -31.95
N SER A 91 -10.02 12.36 -32.41
CA SER A 91 -8.77 12.35 -31.66
C SER A 91 -8.18 13.74 -31.43
N ASP A 92 -8.64 14.49 -30.42
CA ASP A 92 -8.08 15.82 -30.08
C ASP A 92 -8.14 16.18 -28.58
N ILE A 93 -8.01 15.20 -27.68
CA ILE A 93 -7.99 15.45 -26.21
C ILE A 93 -6.59 15.26 -25.66
N PHE A 94 -6.04 16.31 -25.03
CA PHE A 94 -4.71 16.29 -24.42
C PHE A 94 -4.80 16.11 -22.91
N VAL A 95 -4.27 14.99 -22.40
CA VAL A 95 -4.29 14.64 -20.98
C VAL A 95 -3.09 15.24 -20.24
N GLN A 96 -3.32 15.69 -19.00
CA GLN A 96 -2.29 15.94 -18.00
C GLN A 96 -2.73 15.41 -16.63
N TRP A 97 -1.82 14.74 -15.94
CA TRP A 97 -2.01 14.23 -14.59
C TRP A 97 -1.24 15.09 -13.59
N LYS A 98 -1.83 15.31 -12.41
CA LYS A 98 -1.13 15.88 -11.25
C LYS A 98 -1.43 15.05 -10.01
N VAL A 99 -0.38 14.74 -9.26
CA VAL A 99 -0.46 14.09 -7.96
C VAL A 99 -0.08 15.12 -6.90
N LYS A 100 -1.01 15.43 -6.00
CA LYS A 100 -0.80 16.31 -4.84
C LYS A 100 -0.72 15.46 -3.58
N ASP A 101 0.35 15.59 -2.82
CA ASP A 101 0.37 15.10 -1.43
C ASP A 101 -0.56 15.98 -0.60
N LEU A 102 -1.53 15.36 0.09
CA LEU A 102 -2.51 16.09 0.90
C LEU A 102 -1.96 16.57 2.24
N ALA A 103 -0.89 15.97 2.75
CA ALA A 103 -0.27 16.40 4.00
C ALA A 103 0.56 17.68 3.79
N SER A 104 1.46 17.68 2.80
CA SER A 104 2.31 18.84 2.50
C SER A 104 1.68 19.85 1.54
N GLU A 105 0.56 19.49 0.93
CA GLU A 105 -0.09 20.24 -0.15
C GLU A 105 0.77 20.48 -1.40
N LYS A 106 1.86 19.75 -1.56
CA LYS A 106 2.77 19.90 -2.71
C LYS A 106 2.38 18.98 -3.86
N VAL A 107 2.58 19.46 -5.09
CA VAL A 107 2.54 18.60 -6.27
C VAL A 107 3.81 17.75 -6.28
N VAL A 108 3.65 16.43 -6.19
CA VAL A 108 4.75 15.47 -6.11
C VAL A 108 5.03 14.78 -7.44
N LYS A 109 4.04 14.73 -8.35
CA LYS A 109 4.22 14.21 -9.72
C LYS A 109 3.31 14.96 -10.69
N THR A 110 3.81 15.19 -11.90
CA THR A 110 3.03 15.66 -13.05
C THR A 110 3.38 14.78 -14.24
N ASP A 111 2.38 14.35 -15.01
CA ASP A 111 2.56 13.49 -16.18
C ASP A 111 1.66 13.94 -17.34
N THR A 112 1.98 13.54 -18.56
CA THR A 112 1.21 13.85 -19.79
C THR A 112 0.95 12.64 -20.66
N THR A 113 1.32 11.44 -20.20
CA THR A 113 0.89 10.18 -20.82
C THR A 113 -0.63 10.03 -20.76
N THR A 114 -1.18 9.25 -21.70
CA THR A 114 -2.61 8.91 -21.71
C THR A 114 -2.99 8.24 -20.39
N ASP A 115 -2.31 7.14 -20.05
CA ASP A 115 -2.46 6.43 -18.78
C ASP A 115 -1.28 6.76 -17.87
N ILE A 116 -1.50 6.85 -16.55
CA ILE A 116 -0.43 7.13 -15.59
C ILE A 116 -0.13 5.91 -14.73
N GLN A 117 1.14 5.51 -14.66
CA GLN A 117 1.64 4.60 -13.64
C GLN A 117 2.11 5.41 -12.43
N LEU A 118 1.54 5.11 -11.27
CA LEU A 118 1.90 5.71 -10.00
C LEU A 118 2.79 4.77 -9.19
N ASP A 119 4.03 5.20 -9.04
CA ASP A 119 5.04 4.57 -8.20
C ASP A 119 5.09 5.38 -6.89
N LEU A 120 4.04 5.26 -6.08
CA LEU A 120 4.00 5.92 -4.78
C LEU A 120 4.75 5.07 -3.77
N PHE A 121 5.82 5.65 -3.27
CA PHE A 121 6.73 5.01 -2.33
C PHE A 121 6.28 5.30 -0.89
N GLU A 122 5.93 6.54 -0.61
CA GLU A 122 5.60 7.01 0.74
C GLU A 122 4.17 6.64 1.16
N ILE A 123 4.02 6.31 2.44
CA ILE A 123 2.73 6.11 3.10
C ILE A 123 2.07 7.48 3.23
N GLY A 124 0.81 7.60 2.84
CA GLY A 124 0.12 8.88 2.91
C GLY A 124 -1.14 8.96 2.07
N LYS A 125 -1.74 10.15 2.02
CA LYS A 125 -2.92 10.44 1.22
C LYS A 125 -2.57 11.40 0.10
N TYR A 126 -2.92 11.02 -1.11
CA TYR A 126 -2.63 11.76 -2.34
C TYR A 126 -3.92 12.05 -3.09
N LYS A 127 -3.96 13.18 -3.78
CA LYS A 127 -5.00 13.49 -4.76
C LYS A 127 -4.42 13.39 -6.15
N LEU A 128 -4.88 12.38 -6.91
CA LEU A 128 -4.61 12.26 -8.34
C LEU A 128 -5.70 13.02 -9.09
N THR A 129 -5.31 14.01 -9.88
CA THR A 129 -6.21 14.79 -10.74
C THR A 129 -5.81 14.61 -12.20
N GLN A 130 -6.76 14.25 -13.04
CA GLN A 130 -6.62 14.29 -14.49
C GLN A 130 -7.22 15.60 -15.00
N TYR A 131 -6.53 16.28 -15.91
CA TYR A 131 -7.00 17.44 -16.63
C TYR A 131 -7.03 17.14 -18.13
N LEU A 132 -8.06 17.62 -18.81
CA LEU A 132 -8.19 17.54 -20.27
C LEU A 132 -7.98 18.92 -20.88
N TYR A 133 -7.28 18.98 -22.00
CA TYR A 133 -7.00 20.22 -22.72
C TYR A 133 -7.32 20.06 -24.21
N ALA A 134 -7.72 21.16 -24.84
CA ALA A 134 -8.05 21.20 -26.27
C ALA A 134 -6.82 21.06 -27.18
N ASN A 135 -5.64 21.44 -26.71
CA ASN A 135 -4.40 21.34 -27.48
C ASN A 135 -3.17 21.24 -26.57
N ALA A 136 -2.03 20.89 -27.17
CA ALA A 136 -0.75 20.74 -26.46
C ALA A 136 -0.24 22.05 -25.83
N GLU A 137 -0.55 23.22 -26.41
CA GLU A 137 -0.10 24.52 -25.92
C GLU A 137 -0.85 24.92 -24.63
N ASN A 138 -2.18 24.78 -24.63
CA ASN A 138 -3.03 24.98 -23.45
C ASN A 138 -2.63 24.03 -22.31
N ARG A 139 -2.33 22.77 -22.64
CA ARG A 139 -1.77 21.79 -21.68
C ARG A 139 -0.44 22.27 -21.10
N ARG A 140 0.52 22.67 -21.95
CA ARG A 140 1.86 23.09 -21.52
C ARG A 140 1.80 24.30 -20.60
N SER A 141 0.94 25.26 -20.92
CA SER A 141 0.76 26.49 -20.15
C SER A 141 -0.24 26.33 -18.99
N ALA A 142 -0.85 25.16 -18.85
CA ALA A 142 -1.95 24.87 -17.92
C ALA A 142 -3.09 25.91 -17.96
N ILE A 143 -3.35 26.47 -19.15
CA ILE A 143 -4.38 27.51 -19.35
C ILE A 143 -5.71 26.80 -19.61
N LEU A 144 -6.68 27.00 -18.71
CA LEU A 144 -8.10 26.61 -18.80
C LEU A 144 -8.32 25.16 -19.31
N ALA A 145 -8.34 24.20 -18.39
CA ALA A 145 -8.73 22.83 -18.70
C ALA A 145 -10.18 22.76 -19.21
N LEU A 146 -10.43 21.89 -20.18
CA LEU A 146 -11.76 21.57 -20.69
C LEU A 146 -12.62 20.91 -19.62
N ASP A 147 -12.02 19.97 -18.89
CA ASP A 147 -12.63 19.27 -17.76
C ASP A 147 -11.54 18.68 -16.85
N SER A 148 -11.91 18.30 -15.64
CA SER A 148 -11.03 17.62 -14.69
C SER A 148 -11.79 16.64 -13.80
N ALA A 149 -11.19 15.47 -13.57
CA ALA A 149 -11.65 14.52 -12.58
C ALA A 149 -10.55 14.25 -11.55
N SER A 150 -10.92 13.87 -10.32
CA SER A 150 -9.94 13.53 -9.28
C SER A 150 -10.37 12.36 -8.42
N LYS A 151 -9.38 11.59 -7.94
CA LYS A 151 -9.54 10.52 -6.95
C LYS A 151 -8.56 10.72 -5.80
N ILE A 152 -8.96 10.28 -4.61
CA ILE A 152 -8.06 10.16 -3.47
C ILE A 152 -7.39 8.80 -3.52
N ILE A 153 -6.09 8.78 -3.27
CA ILE A 153 -5.28 7.57 -3.18
C ILE A 153 -4.71 7.53 -1.78
N GLU A 154 -5.00 6.46 -1.05
CA GLU A 154 -4.44 6.22 0.27
C GLU A 154 -3.39 5.11 0.17
N VAL A 155 -2.13 5.46 0.37
CA VAL A 155 -1.03 4.51 0.41
C VAL A 155 -0.83 4.07 1.84
N VAL A 156 -1.05 2.79 2.13
CA VAL A 156 -0.91 2.20 3.47
C VAL A 156 0.16 1.13 3.48
N ASN A 157 0.86 1.04 4.61
CA ASN A 157 1.75 -0.07 4.90
C ASN A 157 1.14 -0.93 6.00
N SER A 158 0.00 -1.56 5.71
CA SER A 158 -0.67 -2.48 6.61
C SER A 158 -0.95 -3.77 5.86
N ARG A 159 -0.49 -4.89 6.38
CA ARG A 159 -0.65 -6.25 5.85
C ARG A 159 -1.41 -7.08 6.88
N GLU A 160 -2.32 -7.91 6.42
CA GLU A 160 -2.96 -8.95 7.23
C GLU A 160 -1.97 -10.09 7.45
N ILE A 161 -1.86 -10.61 8.66
CA ILE A 161 -1.01 -11.77 8.95
C ILE A 161 -1.79 -13.04 8.61
N ASP A 162 -1.41 -13.69 7.51
CA ASP A 162 -2.09 -14.92 7.04
C ASP A 162 -1.66 -16.15 7.86
N SER A 163 -0.36 -16.23 8.20
CA SER A 163 0.18 -17.37 8.94
C SER A 163 1.53 -17.07 9.57
N ILE A 164 1.78 -17.68 10.74
CA ILE A 164 3.10 -17.72 11.39
C ILE A 164 3.38 -19.18 11.74
N MET A 165 4.51 -19.70 11.26
CA MET A 165 4.88 -21.10 11.42
C MET A 165 6.36 -21.26 11.74
N ILE A 166 6.66 -22.17 12.66
CA ILE A 166 8.02 -22.68 12.87
C ILE A 166 8.17 -23.95 12.04
N ASP A 167 9.03 -23.91 11.01
CA ASP A 167 9.30 -25.09 10.20
C ASP A 167 10.11 -26.11 11.01
N THR A 168 11.06 -25.65 11.81
CA THR A 168 11.84 -26.48 12.75
C THR A 168 12.28 -25.63 13.94
N LEU A 169 12.01 -26.09 15.15
CA LEU A 169 12.45 -25.47 16.39
C LEU A 169 13.79 -26.08 16.83
N GLY A 170 14.86 -25.30 16.66
CA GLY A 170 16.12 -25.53 17.33
C GLY A 170 16.29 -24.59 18.52
N PHE A 171 17.32 -24.83 19.34
CA PHE A 171 17.75 -23.93 20.40
C PHE A 171 19.08 -23.24 20.10
N ALA A 172 19.63 -23.48 18.91
CA ALA A 172 20.66 -22.64 18.36
C ALA A 172 20.11 -21.24 18.14
N SER A 173 20.82 -20.25 18.66
CA SER A 173 20.46 -18.86 18.51
C SER A 173 21.71 -17.99 18.68
N PRO A 174 21.78 -16.82 18.00
CA PRO A 174 22.97 -15.97 18.06
C PRO A 174 23.12 -15.21 19.38
N TYR A 175 22.11 -15.20 20.26
CA TYR A 175 22.19 -14.55 21.57
C TYR A 175 22.74 -15.49 22.65
N LEU A 176 23.12 -14.90 23.79
CA LEU A 176 23.57 -15.64 24.96
C LEU A 176 22.37 -16.32 25.67
N HIS A 177 22.27 -17.64 25.55
CA HIS A 177 21.17 -18.44 26.15
C HIS A 177 21.60 -19.25 27.37
N ALA A 178 22.50 -18.69 28.18
CA ALA A 178 22.94 -19.34 29.42
C ALA A 178 21.71 -19.70 30.29
N GLY A 179 21.49 -21.00 30.50
CA GLY A 179 20.39 -21.52 31.32
C GLY A 179 19.19 -22.09 30.54
N LEU A 180 19.19 -22.08 29.21
CA LEU A 180 18.22 -22.86 28.43
C LEU A 180 18.64 -24.34 28.41
N ASP A 181 17.83 -25.22 29.00
CA ASP A 181 18.04 -26.67 28.99
C ASP A 181 17.37 -27.30 27.76
N PRO A 182 18.14 -27.89 26.82
CA PRO A 182 17.62 -28.48 25.61
C PRO A 182 16.77 -29.74 25.84
N ASN A 183 16.86 -30.35 27.02
CA ASN A 183 16.10 -31.57 27.36
C ASN A 183 14.77 -31.26 28.06
N ALA A 184 14.59 -30.03 28.56
CA ALA A 184 13.35 -29.60 29.20
C ALA A 184 12.41 -28.96 28.17
N PRO A 185 11.08 -29.16 28.31
CA PRO A 185 10.11 -28.53 27.43
C PRO A 185 10.14 -27.01 27.58
N VAL A 186 9.75 -26.30 26.52
CA VAL A 186 9.68 -24.84 26.48
C VAL A 186 8.29 -24.38 26.02
N ASP A 187 7.90 -23.18 26.44
CA ASP A 187 6.77 -22.50 25.83
C ASP A 187 7.26 -21.58 24.72
N VAL A 188 6.64 -21.60 23.54
CA VAL A 188 7.12 -20.86 22.37
C VAL A 188 6.09 -19.81 21.97
N PHE A 189 6.54 -18.60 21.65
CA PHE A 189 5.65 -17.53 21.16
C PHE A 189 6.38 -16.58 20.21
N VAL A 190 5.62 -15.83 19.43
CA VAL A 190 6.15 -14.84 18.50
C VAL A 190 5.66 -13.46 18.91
N SER A 191 6.54 -12.47 18.82
CA SER A 191 6.23 -11.06 19.06
C SER A 191 6.64 -10.24 17.84
N ILE A 192 5.81 -9.28 17.44
CA ILE A 192 6.08 -8.33 16.37
C ILE A 192 6.05 -6.94 16.98
N TYR A 193 7.16 -6.22 16.90
CA TYR A 193 7.30 -4.83 17.33
C TYR A 193 7.39 -3.94 16.10
N LYS A 194 7.02 -2.67 16.27
CA LYS A 194 7.13 -1.68 15.20
C LYS A 194 8.58 -1.54 14.72
N ASP A 195 9.52 -1.60 15.65
CA ASP A 195 10.96 -1.50 15.44
C ASP A 195 11.70 -2.07 16.68
N ARG A 196 13.04 -2.09 16.65
CA ARG A 196 13.88 -2.49 17.78
C ARG A 196 13.75 -1.55 18.97
N ALA A 197 13.63 -0.25 18.73
CA ALA A 197 13.58 0.76 19.78
C ALA A 197 12.36 0.55 20.67
N ASP A 198 11.22 0.15 20.11
CA ASP A 198 10.04 -0.23 20.87
C ASP A 198 10.33 -1.38 21.84
N LEU A 199 11.05 -2.43 21.42
CA LEU A 199 11.44 -3.49 22.35
C LEU A 199 12.38 -2.97 23.46
N GLU A 200 13.42 -2.23 23.09
CA GLU A 200 14.43 -1.72 24.04
C GLU A 200 13.80 -0.80 25.09
N ASN A 201 12.81 -0.02 24.67
CA ASN A 201 12.01 0.86 25.53
C ASN A 201 10.81 0.15 26.18
N GLN A 202 10.75 -1.19 26.13
CA GLN A 202 9.72 -2.02 26.75
C GLN A 202 8.28 -1.66 26.33
N GLN A 203 8.11 -1.16 25.11
CA GLN A 203 6.79 -0.94 24.55
C GLN A 203 6.11 -2.28 24.24
N PRO A 204 4.76 -2.34 24.35
CA PRO A 204 4.03 -3.54 23.99
C PRO A 204 4.20 -3.86 22.49
N PRO A 205 4.28 -5.15 22.11
CA PRO A 205 4.34 -5.51 20.70
C PRO A 205 3.03 -5.14 19.99
N LEU A 206 3.12 -4.86 18.68
CA LEU A 206 1.97 -4.70 17.79
C LEU A 206 1.14 -5.98 17.73
N PHE A 207 1.81 -7.12 17.81
CA PHE A 207 1.20 -8.44 17.84
C PHE A 207 2.03 -9.39 18.70
N GLN A 208 1.36 -10.20 19.52
CA GLN A 208 1.97 -11.33 20.20
C GLN A 208 1.06 -12.54 20.08
N SER A 209 1.62 -13.67 19.67
CA SER A 209 0.87 -14.92 19.58
C SER A 209 0.55 -15.45 20.98
N ALA A 210 -0.49 -16.28 21.07
CA ALA A 210 -0.61 -17.21 22.19
C ALA A 210 0.65 -18.10 22.25
N SER A 211 1.05 -18.50 23.47
CA SER A 211 2.18 -19.41 23.63
C SER A 211 1.79 -20.85 23.32
N LEU A 212 2.56 -21.52 22.47
CA LEU A 212 2.53 -22.97 22.31
C LEU A 212 3.25 -23.59 23.51
N LYS A 213 2.54 -24.39 24.30
CA LYS A 213 3.04 -24.88 25.59
C LYS A 213 3.75 -26.23 25.48
N GLY A 214 4.77 -26.44 26.31
CA GLY A 214 5.34 -27.78 26.50
C GLY A 214 6.06 -28.37 25.28
N ILE A 215 6.64 -27.52 24.43
CA ILE A 215 7.24 -27.91 23.17
C ILE A 215 8.65 -28.49 23.40
N ALA A 216 8.92 -29.64 22.79
CA ALA A 216 10.22 -30.30 22.82
C ALA A 216 11.17 -29.79 21.73
N PHE A 217 12.47 -29.96 21.96
CA PHE A 217 13.51 -29.72 20.96
C PHE A 217 13.27 -30.53 19.69
N GLY A 218 13.50 -29.90 18.53
CA GLY A 218 13.36 -30.55 17.22
C GLY A 218 11.92 -30.67 16.71
N ALA A 219 10.94 -30.11 17.45
CA ALA A 219 9.57 -30.01 16.98
C ALA A 219 9.49 -29.25 15.64
N LYS A 220 8.57 -29.67 14.77
CA LYS A 220 8.42 -29.16 13.40
C LYS A 220 6.98 -28.75 13.13
N HIS A 221 6.82 -27.87 12.15
CA HIS A 221 5.53 -27.42 11.64
C HIS A 221 4.58 -26.90 12.73
N LEU A 222 5.14 -26.17 13.69
CA LEU A 222 4.35 -25.54 14.76
C LEU A 222 3.68 -24.30 14.20
N LYS A 223 2.35 -24.28 14.20
CA LYS A 223 1.56 -23.15 13.74
C LYS A 223 1.07 -22.35 14.93
N PHE A 224 1.23 -21.04 14.88
CA PHE A 224 0.64 -20.14 15.86
C PHE A 224 -0.80 -19.81 15.48
N GLU A 225 -1.66 -19.74 16.49
CA GLU A 225 -2.99 -19.15 16.33
C GLU A 225 -2.83 -17.63 16.15
N ILE A 226 -3.54 -17.11 15.16
CA ILE A 226 -3.57 -15.69 14.83
C ILE A 226 -5.02 -15.25 15.06
N PRO A 227 -5.27 -14.27 15.94
CA PRO A 227 -6.58 -13.67 16.07
C PRO A 227 -7.03 -13.08 14.73
N ASP A 228 -8.33 -13.20 14.46
CA ASP A 228 -8.96 -12.57 13.30
C ASP A 228 -8.58 -11.08 13.25
N LEU A 229 -8.16 -10.60 12.07
CA LEU A 229 -7.76 -9.21 11.81
C LEU A 229 -6.45 -8.76 12.47
N SER A 230 -5.46 -9.65 12.59
CA SER A 230 -4.11 -9.25 12.98
C SER A 230 -3.40 -8.55 11.82
N PHE A 231 -3.09 -7.26 12.00
CA PHE A 231 -2.34 -6.48 11.01
C PHE A 231 -0.92 -6.19 11.49
N SER A 232 0.04 -6.26 10.58
CA SER A 232 1.40 -5.76 10.77
C SER A 232 1.76 -4.86 9.60
N PRO A 233 2.67 -3.90 9.77
CA PRO A 233 3.30 -3.28 8.60
C PRO A 233 4.09 -4.33 7.78
N SER A 234 4.61 -3.95 6.62
CA SER A 234 5.46 -4.81 5.79
C SER A 234 6.86 -5.05 6.38
N PHE A 235 7.37 -6.28 6.29
CA PHE A 235 8.74 -6.65 6.63
C PHE A 235 9.79 -6.19 5.61
N ILE A 236 9.36 -5.58 4.49
CA ILE A 236 10.26 -4.96 3.50
C ILE A 236 10.90 -3.71 4.11
N ARG A 237 12.23 -3.71 4.23
CA ARG A 237 12.98 -2.49 4.58
C ARG A 237 13.03 -1.53 3.39
N ARG A 238 12.65 -0.27 3.62
CA ARG A 238 12.72 0.80 2.61
C ARG A 238 14.10 1.48 2.69
N ARG A 239 14.64 1.97 1.56
CA ARG A 239 16.01 2.55 1.51
C ARG A 239 16.19 3.78 2.41
N ASP A 240 15.10 4.45 2.74
CA ASP A 240 14.97 5.68 3.52
C ASP A 240 14.55 5.45 4.98
N ILE A 241 14.16 4.22 5.34
CA ILE A 241 13.74 3.84 6.70
C ILE A 241 14.73 2.79 7.21
N ASN A 242 15.64 3.21 8.08
CA ASN A 242 16.65 2.33 8.68
C ASN A 242 16.07 1.33 9.70
N GLU A 243 14.82 1.51 10.10
CA GLU A 243 14.14 0.67 11.09
C GLU A 243 13.11 -0.20 10.37
N GLY A 244 13.40 -1.50 10.33
CA GLY A 244 12.43 -2.50 9.91
C GLY A 244 11.54 -2.91 11.08
N ILE A 245 10.37 -3.45 10.78
CA ILE A 245 9.56 -4.17 11.76
C ILE A 245 10.40 -5.27 12.37
N LEU A 246 10.36 -5.40 13.70
CA LEU A 246 11.06 -6.44 14.40
C LEU A 246 10.12 -7.62 14.65
N LEU A 247 10.36 -8.73 13.95
CA LEU A 247 9.77 -10.03 14.23
C LEU A 247 10.70 -10.83 15.14
N GLN A 248 10.19 -11.34 16.26
CA GLN A 248 10.97 -12.09 17.24
C GLN A 248 10.32 -13.44 17.57
N LEU A 249 11.08 -14.53 17.42
CA LEU A 249 10.74 -15.85 17.97
C LEU A 249 11.29 -15.96 19.39
N ASN A 250 10.42 -16.27 20.33
CA ASN A 250 10.74 -16.37 21.75
C ASN A 250 10.44 -17.76 22.30
N VAL A 251 11.22 -18.16 23.30
CA VAL A 251 10.90 -19.29 24.18
C VAL A 251 10.93 -18.87 25.63
N GLN A 252 10.07 -19.51 26.43
CA GLN A 252 10.02 -19.33 27.87
C GLN A 252 10.32 -20.66 28.56
N GLN A 253 11.28 -20.64 29.48
CA GLN A 253 11.66 -21.79 30.30
C GLN A 253 12.11 -21.30 31.68
N GLY A 254 11.67 -21.98 32.75
CA GLY A 254 12.06 -21.62 34.11
C GLY A 254 11.70 -20.18 34.51
N GLY A 255 10.61 -19.63 33.97
CA GLY A 255 10.17 -18.25 34.21
C GLY A 255 10.97 -17.17 33.47
N LYS A 256 11.95 -17.55 32.65
CA LYS A 256 12.76 -16.63 31.83
C LYS A 256 12.37 -16.71 30.36
N THR A 257 12.46 -15.59 29.66
CA THR A 257 12.22 -15.48 28.21
C THR A 257 13.55 -15.36 27.48
N TYR A 258 13.71 -16.11 26.40
CA TYR A 258 14.89 -16.17 25.55
C TYR A 258 14.50 -15.92 24.09
N THR A 259 15.25 -15.05 23.41
CA THR A 259 15.06 -14.76 21.98
C THR A 259 15.80 -15.78 21.13
N LEU A 260 15.10 -16.59 20.34
CA LEU A 260 15.76 -17.56 19.45
C LEU A 260 16.14 -16.96 18.10
N LEU A 261 15.22 -16.23 17.47
CA LEU A 261 15.42 -15.58 16.18
C LEU A 261 14.84 -14.16 16.22
N ASP A 262 15.49 -13.23 15.53
CA ASP A 262 14.82 -12.03 15.02
C ASP A 262 15.23 -11.76 13.56
N ASN A 263 14.61 -10.78 12.93
CA ASN A 263 14.89 -10.41 11.54
C ASN A 263 15.91 -9.26 11.40
N GLU A 264 16.67 -8.95 12.45
CA GLU A 264 17.64 -7.86 12.43
C GLU A 264 19.07 -8.30 12.73
N HIS A 265 19.26 -9.39 13.48
CA HIS A 265 20.58 -9.85 13.88
C HIS A 265 21.38 -10.38 12.68
N GLY A 266 22.58 -9.82 12.47
CA GLY A 266 23.40 -10.07 11.28
C GLY A 266 23.90 -11.50 11.04
N TYR A 267 23.66 -12.46 11.96
CA TYR A 267 23.98 -13.87 11.76
C TYR A 267 22.77 -14.71 11.32
N ILE A 268 21.57 -14.14 11.36
CA ILE A 268 20.34 -14.81 10.97
C ILE A 268 20.17 -14.64 9.46
N VAL A 269 19.98 -15.77 8.77
CA VAL A 269 19.69 -15.76 7.34
C VAL A 269 18.25 -15.34 7.16
N GLN A 270 18.07 -14.20 6.49
CA GLN A 270 16.77 -13.67 6.12
C GLN A 270 16.50 -13.95 4.64
N THR A 271 15.34 -14.52 4.32
CA THR A 271 14.81 -14.58 2.97
C THR A 271 13.42 -13.96 2.98
N LEU A 272 13.25 -12.86 2.26
CA LEU A 272 11.95 -12.25 2.03
C LEU A 272 11.51 -12.64 0.63
N GLN A 273 10.25 -12.99 0.40
CA GLN A 273 9.63 -13.24 -0.91
C GLN A 273 8.36 -12.39 -1.01
N THR A 274 8.18 -11.69 -2.12
CA THR A 274 7.01 -10.82 -2.35
C THR A 274 6.42 -11.11 -3.72
N GLY A 275 5.11 -10.98 -3.87
CA GLY A 275 4.44 -11.25 -5.13
C GLY A 275 2.93 -11.14 -5.05
N TYR A 276 2.23 -11.50 -6.13
CA TYR A 276 0.78 -11.66 -6.11
C TYR A 276 0.40 -13.08 -5.67
N LEU A 277 -0.65 -13.20 -4.85
CA LEU A 277 -1.03 -14.46 -4.18
C LEU A 277 -2.14 -15.23 -4.91
N SER A 278 -3.07 -14.52 -5.53
CA SER A 278 -4.25 -15.11 -6.15
C SER A 278 -4.10 -15.26 -7.67
N ASN A 279 -4.75 -16.27 -8.26
CA ASN A 279 -4.85 -16.40 -9.72
C ASN A 279 -5.46 -15.14 -10.39
N ASP A 280 -6.21 -14.37 -9.60
CA ASP A 280 -6.81 -13.10 -9.99
C ASP A 280 -5.98 -11.87 -9.59
N ASN A 281 -4.74 -12.04 -9.09
CA ASN A 281 -3.77 -11.05 -8.59
C ASN A 281 -4.38 -9.86 -7.79
N SER A 282 -5.47 -10.09 -7.06
CA SER A 282 -6.17 -9.10 -6.22
C SER A 282 -5.51 -8.89 -4.85
N SER A 283 -4.44 -9.63 -4.55
CA SER A 283 -3.70 -9.49 -3.32
C SER A 283 -2.19 -9.60 -3.54
N LEU A 284 -1.44 -8.83 -2.74
CA LEU A 284 0.01 -8.94 -2.62
C LEU A 284 0.36 -9.77 -1.40
N LEU A 285 1.23 -10.76 -1.56
CA LEU A 285 1.84 -11.58 -0.52
C LEU A 285 3.24 -11.08 -0.18
N GLU A 286 3.59 -11.28 1.08
CA GLU A 286 4.93 -11.20 1.62
C GLU A 286 5.21 -12.42 2.51
N GLU A 287 6.13 -13.29 2.10
CA GLU A 287 6.68 -14.38 2.92
C GLU A 287 8.05 -13.94 3.45
N LEU A 288 8.18 -13.79 4.76
CA LEU A 288 9.48 -13.63 5.43
C LEU A 288 9.86 -14.97 6.08
N ARG A 289 11.06 -15.45 5.77
CA ARG A 289 11.68 -16.63 6.37
C ARG A 289 12.97 -16.25 7.08
N LEU A 290 13.08 -16.65 8.34
CA LEU A 290 14.25 -16.48 9.18
C LEU A 290 14.85 -17.85 9.49
N ARG A 291 16.15 -17.98 9.33
CA ARG A 291 16.87 -19.22 9.65
C ARG A 291 18.17 -18.96 10.38
N PHE A 292 18.38 -19.69 11.45
CA PHE A 292 19.67 -19.79 12.11
C PHE A 292 19.93 -21.25 12.48
N GLN A 293 20.97 -21.83 11.90
CA GLN A 293 21.31 -23.25 12.06
C GLN A 293 20.09 -24.17 11.85
N SER A 294 19.63 -24.83 12.91
CA SER A 294 18.50 -25.77 12.91
C SER A 294 17.14 -25.11 13.22
N THR A 295 17.09 -23.82 13.52
CA THR A 295 15.86 -23.08 13.82
C THR A 295 15.39 -22.34 12.56
N SER A 296 14.12 -22.50 12.18
CA SER A 296 13.51 -21.85 11.02
C SER A 296 12.10 -21.36 11.35
N LEU A 297 11.86 -20.06 11.14
CA LEU A 297 10.58 -19.39 11.28
C LEU A 297 10.14 -18.84 9.92
N ARG A 298 8.85 -18.92 9.63
CA ARG A 298 8.21 -18.30 8.49
C ARG A 298 6.96 -17.52 8.91
N ILE A 299 6.79 -16.33 8.34
CA ILE A 299 5.56 -15.54 8.43
C ILE A 299 5.10 -15.19 7.01
N ASN A 300 3.79 -15.33 6.76
CA ASN A 300 3.13 -14.86 5.55
C ASN A 300 2.19 -13.72 5.92
N THR A 301 2.28 -12.62 5.18
CA THR A 301 1.34 -11.51 5.27
C THR A 301 0.79 -11.15 3.90
N SER A 302 -0.43 -10.63 3.85
CA SER A 302 -1.07 -10.24 2.60
C SER A 302 -1.67 -8.84 2.65
N PHE A 303 -1.86 -8.23 1.49
CA PHE A 303 -2.65 -7.03 1.32
C PHE A 303 -3.65 -7.28 0.21
N THR A 304 -4.93 -7.08 0.53
CA THR A 304 -5.99 -7.07 -0.48
C THR A 304 -6.24 -5.62 -0.89
N PHE A 305 -6.29 -5.34 -2.19
CA PHE A 305 -6.69 -4.01 -2.67
C PHE A 305 -8.14 -3.74 -2.25
N LYS A 306 -8.36 -2.62 -1.56
CA LYS A 306 -9.67 -2.24 -1.01
C LYS A 306 -10.20 -0.97 -1.68
N ASN A 307 -11.52 -0.93 -1.77
CA ASN A 307 -12.34 0.25 -2.07
C ASN A 307 -12.75 0.93 -0.78
#